data_AF-A0A813I982-F1
#
_entry.id   AF-A0A813I982-F1
#
_cell.length_a   1.000
_cell.length_b   1.000
_cell.length_c   1.000
_cell.angle_alpha   90.00
_cell.angle_beta   90.00
_cell.angle_gamma   90.00
#
_symmetry.space_group_name_H-M   'P 1'
#
loop_
_entity.id
_entity.type
_entity.pdbx_description
1 polymer ?
#
loop_
_entity_poly.entity_id
_entity_poly.type
_entity_poly.pdbx_seq_one_letter_code
_entity_poly.pdbx_strand_id
1 'polypeptide(L)'
;MHPCLPELIHSVDLGILVVSFAGLHAARSLEAGARTLLTAVERTRGPVLHALAKIYVLGGMVIEKGTCRGRLKITRLSSAECFFPAQASWQQLPAMSQRRDGAMAAALAGSVYVLGGASGKQALNCGERFDPSVGSWEVLPVMSERRAGSMLAVMDGRLYVCGGFNGQAETQSVECFSPV
;
A
#
# COMPACT_ATOMS: atom_id res chain seq x y z
N MET A 1 -12.04 10.22 43.84
CA MET A 1 -10.95 9.26 43.63
C MET A 1 -11.53 8.09 42.83
N HIS A 2 -10.92 7.75 41.69
CA HIS A 2 -11.11 6.50 40.94
C HIS A 2 -10.10 5.44 41.44
N PRO A 3 -10.08 4.17 40.99
CA PRO A 3 -10.81 3.52 39.88
C PRO A 3 -11.95 2.61 40.42
N CYS A 4 -12.56 1.64 39.71
CA CYS A 4 -12.33 1.10 38.35
C CYS A 4 -13.64 0.60 37.70
N LEU A 5 -13.55 0.14 36.45
CA LEU A 5 -14.49 -0.79 35.82
C LEU A 5 -13.98 -2.23 36.00
N PRO A 6 -14.85 -3.26 36.08
CA PRO A 6 -14.39 -4.65 36.02
C PRO A 6 -13.72 -4.92 34.66
N GLU A 7 -12.68 -5.74 34.70
CA GLU A 7 -11.74 -5.97 33.61
C GLU A 7 -12.45 -6.46 32.34
N LEU A 8 -11.98 -5.96 31.19
CA LEU A 8 -12.40 -6.44 29.88
C LEU A 8 -11.84 -7.86 29.70
N ILE A 9 -12.62 -8.87 30.10
CA ILE A 9 -12.27 -10.30 30.03
C ILE A 9 -11.66 -10.60 28.65
N HIS A 10 -10.38 -10.96 28.62
CA HIS A 10 -9.71 -11.24 27.36
C HIS A 10 -10.25 -12.56 26.76
N SER A 11 -10.10 -12.73 25.44
CA SER A 11 -10.65 -13.90 24.74
C SER A 11 -10.16 -15.24 25.27
N VAL A 12 -8.98 -15.26 25.90
CA VAL A 12 -8.38 -16.43 26.56
C VAL A 12 -9.12 -16.80 27.84
N ASP A 13 -9.45 -15.82 28.69
CA ASP A 13 -10.14 -16.02 29.97
C ASP A 13 -11.56 -16.55 29.76
N LEU A 14 -12.25 -16.03 28.75
CA LEU A 14 -13.58 -16.50 28.34
C LEU A 14 -13.54 -17.97 27.87
N GLY A 15 -12.47 -18.35 27.15
CA GLY A 15 -12.25 -19.73 26.70
C GLY A 15 -12.02 -20.70 27.86
N ILE A 16 -11.24 -20.30 28.86
CA ILE A 16 -10.99 -21.08 30.09
C ILE A 16 -12.31 -21.29 30.85
N LEU A 17 -13.08 -20.22 31.07
CA LEU A 17 -14.40 -20.28 31.73
C LEU A 17 -15.36 -21.29 31.06
N VAL A 18 -15.47 -21.26 29.72
CA VAL A 18 -16.35 -22.19 28.99
C VAL A 18 -15.89 -23.64 29.14
N VAL A 19 -14.57 -23.91 29.09
CA VAL A 19 -14.04 -25.27 29.28
C VAL A 19 -14.27 -25.76 30.72
N SER A 20 -14.03 -24.91 31.73
CA SER A 20 -14.14 -25.27 33.14
C SER A 20 -15.57 -25.52 33.62
N PHE A 21 -16.56 -24.78 33.12
CA PHE A 21 -17.95 -24.85 33.63
C PHE A 21 -18.94 -25.54 32.67
N ALA A 22 -18.74 -25.46 31.35
CA ALA A 22 -19.64 -26.07 30.35
C ALA A 22 -19.02 -27.29 29.63
N GLY A 23 -17.72 -27.56 29.85
CA GLY A 23 -17.04 -28.74 29.36
C GLY A 23 -16.64 -28.70 27.88
N LEU A 24 -15.83 -29.68 27.48
CA LEU A 24 -15.17 -29.72 26.17
C LEU A 24 -16.14 -29.73 24.97
N HIS A 25 -17.35 -30.28 25.13
CA HIS A 25 -18.37 -30.27 24.08
C HIS A 25 -18.92 -28.86 23.82
N ALA A 26 -19.21 -28.08 24.87
CA ALA A 26 -19.65 -26.70 24.72
C ALA A 26 -18.55 -25.82 24.10
N ALA A 27 -17.29 -26.03 24.50
CA ALA A 27 -16.14 -25.34 23.92
C ALA A 27 -15.98 -25.63 22.41
N ARG A 28 -16.14 -26.90 21.98
CA ARG A 28 -16.10 -27.28 20.55
C ARG A 28 -17.25 -26.70 19.75
N SER A 29 -18.47 -26.66 20.31
CA SER A 29 -19.62 -26.02 19.67
C SER A 29 -19.41 -24.51 19.52
N LEU A 30 -18.80 -23.85 20.51
CA LEU A 30 -18.46 -22.43 20.45
C LEU A 30 -17.35 -22.16 19.42
N GLU A 31 -16.31 -23.00 19.34
CA GLU A 31 -15.27 -22.92 18.30
C GLU A 31 -15.87 -23.06 16.90
N ALA A 32 -16.74 -24.05 16.68
CA ALA A 32 -17.43 -24.26 15.42
C ALA A 32 -18.33 -23.06 15.06
N GLY A 33 -19.03 -22.48 16.05
CA GLY A 33 -19.82 -21.26 15.88
C GLY A 33 -18.97 -20.05 15.52
N ALA A 34 -17.85 -19.83 16.23
CA ALA A 34 -16.91 -18.75 15.97
C ALA A 34 -16.25 -18.87 14.58
N ARG A 35 -15.82 -20.08 14.19
CA ARG A 35 -15.28 -20.34 12.84
C ARG A 35 -16.34 -20.12 11.77
N THR A 36 -17.58 -20.53 12.00
CA THR A 36 -18.69 -20.29 11.06
C THR A 36 -18.99 -18.79 10.92
N LEU A 37 -18.98 -18.04 12.03
CA LEU A 37 -19.10 -16.58 12.03
C LEU A 37 -17.95 -15.90 11.29
N LEU A 38 -16.69 -16.30 11.54
CA LEU A 38 -15.52 -15.78 10.84
C LEU A 38 -15.61 -16.05 9.34
N THR A 39 -15.93 -17.29 8.93
CA THR A 39 -16.12 -17.63 7.51
C THR A 39 -17.29 -16.88 6.87
N ALA A 40 -18.38 -16.61 7.60
CA ALA A 40 -19.49 -15.79 7.11
C ALA A 40 -19.10 -14.30 6.98
N VAL A 41 -18.34 -13.78 7.93
CA VAL A 41 -17.76 -12.42 7.90
C VAL A 41 -16.76 -12.29 6.76
N GLU A 42 -15.92 -13.29 6.49
CA GLU A 42 -14.99 -13.32 5.36
C GLU A 42 -15.73 -13.39 4.01
N ARG A 43 -16.77 -14.23 3.91
CA ARG A 43 -17.61 -14.35 2.71
C ARG A 43 -18.42 -13.09 2.39
N THR A 44 -18.83 -12.32 3.40
CA THR A 44 -19.48 -11.02 3.19
C THR A 44 -18.47 -9.89 3.00
N ARG A 45 -17.30 -9.97 3.65
CA ARG A 45 -16.17 -9.07 3.42
C ARG A 45 -15.64 -9.16 1.99
N GLY A 46 -15.47 -10.34 1.41
CA GLY A 46 -14.92 -10.53 0.06
C GLY A 46 -15.56 -9.61 -1.00
N PRO A 47 -16.88 -9.72 -1.27
CA PRO A 47 -17.57 -8.87 -2.23
C PRO A 47 -17.46 -7.37 -1.93
N VAL A 48 -17.55 -6.98 -0.65
CA VAL A 48 -17.45 -5.56 -0.23
C VAL A 48 -16.03 -5.02 -0.39
N LEU A 49 -15.00 -5.80 -0.06
CA LEU A 49 -13.59 -5.45 -0.28
C LEU A 49 -13.25 -5.42 -1.77
N HIS A 50 -13.77 -6.34 -2.58
CA HIS A 50 -13.61 -6.28 -4.03
C HIS A 50 -14.31 -5.05 -4.66
N ALA A 51 -15.40 -4.56 -4.06
CA ALA A 51 -16.06 -3.33 -4.49
C ALA A 51 -15.31 -2.05 -4.05
N LEU A 52 -14.52 -2.11 -2.97
CA LEU A 52 -13.79 -0.97 -2.39
C LEU A 52 -12.29 -0.90 -2.79
N ALA A 53 -11.70 -2.02 -3.19
CA ALA A 53 -10.30 -2.10 -3.59
C ALA A 53 -10.08 -1.38 -4.93
N LYS A 54 -9.37 -0.27 -4.91
CA LYS A 54 -8.93 0.46 -6.11
C LYS A 54 -7.51 0.04 -6.48
N ILE A 55 -7.23 -0.15 -7.77
CA ILE A 55 -5.87 -0.39 -8.26
C ILE A 55 -5.33 0.91 -8.83
N TYR A 56 -4.16 1.35 -8.35
CA TYR A 56 -3.50 2.56 -8.81
C TYR A 56 -2.30 2.20 -9.69
N VAL A 57 -2.23 2.79 -10.87
CA VAL A 57 -1.09 2.68 -11.80
C VAL A 57 -0.46 4.05 -11.93
N LEU A 58 0.84 4.15 -11.62
CA LEU A 58 1.54 5.41 -11.43
C LEU A 58 2.80 5.47 -12.30
N GLY A 59 2.86 6.41 -13.24
CA GLY A 59 4.02 6.64 -14.09
C GLY A 59 4.29 5.48 -15.07
N GLY A 60 5.54 5.01 -15.10
CA GLY A 60 6.02 3.98 -16.03
C GLY A 60 6.63 4.54 -17.32
N MET A 61 6.76 3.67 -18.32
CA MET A 61 7.36 3.99 -19.62
C MET A 61 6.55 3.43 -20.78
N VAL A 62 6.48 4.20 -21.86
CA VAL A 62 5.94 3.78 -23.17
C VAL A 62 7.09 3.65 -24.15
N ILE A 63 7.13 2.54 -24.88
CA ILE A 63 8.14 2.27 -25.91
C ILE A 63 7.47 2.37 -27.28
N GLU A 64 7.71 3.49 -27.96
CA GLU A 64 7.24 3.73 -29.32
C GLU A 64 8.26 3.16 -30.33
N LYS A 65 7.77 2.34 -31.28
CA LYS A 65 8.57 1.90 -32.43
C LYS A 65 8.77 3.11 -33.36
N GLY A 66 10.01 3.60 -33.46
CA GLY A 66 10.35 4.70 -34.37
C GLY A 66 10.05 4.32 -35.82
N THR A 67 9.31 5.17 -36.53
CA THR A 67 8.86 4.94 -37.91
C THR A 67 10.00 4.91 -38.94
N CYS A 68 11.20 5.37 -38.58
CA CYS A 68 12.40 5.30 -39.43
C CYS A 68 13.65 4.92 -38.60
N ARG A 69 14.54 4.11 -39.17
CA ARG A 69 15.86 3.70 -38.63
C ARG A 69 15.89 2.86 -37.35
N GLY A 70 14.77 2.25 -36.93
CA GLY A 70 14.76 1.23 -35.87
C GLY A 70 15.16 1.69 -34.46
N ARG A 71 15.30 3.00 -34.23
CA ARG A 71 15.59 3.55 -32.90
C ARG A 71 14.31 3.58 -32.07
N LEU A 72 14.29 2.85 -30.95
CA LEU A 72 13.19 2.89 -29.98
C LEU A 72 13.13 4.27 -29.31
N LYS A 73 11.93 4.86 -29.24
CA LYS A 73 11.67 6.08 -28.47
C LYS A 73 11.00 5.67 -27.15
N ILE A 74 11.70 5.91 -26.04
CA ILE A 74 11.20 5.59 -24.70
C ILE A 74 10.71 6.88 -24.03
N THR A 75 9.40 6.98 -23.84
CA THR A 75 8.73 8.11 -23.19
C THR A 75 8.39 7.72 -21.75
N ARG A 76 8.89 8.46 -20.76
CA ARG A 76 8.52 8.27 -19.34
C ARG A 76 7.25 9.04 -19.00
N LEU A 77 6.39 8.45 -18.20
CA LEU A 77 5.09 9.01 -17.85
C LEU A 77 5.10 9.65 -16.46
N SER A 78 4.29 10.70 -16.32
CA SER A 78 3.84 11.25 -15.04
C SER A 78 2.33 11.07 -14.83
N SER A 79 1.65 10.37 -15.74
CA SER A 79 0.24 10.02 -15.60
C SER A 79 0.02 9.10 -14.42
N ALA A 80 -1.19 9.17 -13.88
CA ALA A 80 -1.65 8.29 -12.82
C ALA A 80 -3.09 7.89 -13.13
N GLU A 81 -3.42 6.62 -12.93
CA GLU A 81 -4.71 6.04 -13.30
C GLU A 81 -5.23 5.18 -12.15
N CYS A 82 -6.54 5.21 -11.93
CA CYS A 82 -7.23 4.43 -10.92
C CYS A 82 -8.25 3.51 -11.59
N PHE A 83 -8.10 2.20 -11.42
CA PHE A 83 -9.09 1.22 -11.80
C PHE A 83 -10.10 1.00 -10.67
N PHE A 84 -11.38 1.00 -11.02
CA PHE A 84 -12.50 0.72 -10.14
C PHE A 84 -13.09 -0.66 -10.51
N PRO A 85 -12.73 -1.76 -9.81
CA PRO A 85 -13.18 -3.11 -10.17
C PRO A 85 -14.70 -3.26 -10.22
N ALA A 86 -15.42 -2.61 -9.30
CA ALA A 86 -16.88 -2.59 -9.26
C ALA A 86 -17.54 -2.02 -10.55
N GLN A 87 -16.82 -1.17 -11.29
CA GLN A 87 -17.30 -0.51 -12.51
C GLN A 87 -16.59 -1.04 -13.77
N ALA A 88 -15.60 -1.93 -13.62
CA ALA A 88 -14.67 -2.36 -14.65
C ALA A 88 -14.05 -1.19 -15.46
N SER A 89 -13.87 -0.02 -14.83
CA SER A 89 -13.52 1.23 -15.49
C SER A 89 -12.18 1.80 -14.99
N TRP A 90 -11.49 2.52 -15.87
CA TRP A 90 -10.29 3.30 -15.54
C TRP A 90 -10.63 4.79 -15.49
N GLN A 91 -10.14 5.48 -14.46
CA GLN A 91 -10.22 6.92 -14.30
C GLN A 91 -8.82 7.53 -14.34
N GLN A 92 -8.63 8.58 -15.16
CA GLN A 92 -7.44 9.42 -15.09
C GLN A 92 -7.41 10.20 -13.78
N LEU A 93 -6.29 10.16 -13.06
CA LEU A 93 -6.00 11.03 -11.93
C LEU A 93 -5.19 12.24 -12.41
N PRO A 94 -5.03 13.30 -11.58
CA PRO A 94 -4.05 14.34 -11.86
C PRO A 94 -2.66 13.74 -12.06
N ALA A 95 -1.87 14.34 -12.94
CA ALA A 95 -0.49 13.91 -13.16
C ALA A 95 0.40 14.26 -11.96
N MET A 96 1.38 13.39 -11.69
CA MET A 96 2.48 13.67 -10.76
C MET A 96 3.33 14.84 -11.28
N SER A 97 3.99 15.58 -10.37
CA SER A 97 4.89 16.67 -10.73
C SER A 97 6.13 16.21 -11.51
N GLN A 98 6.55 14.95 -11.34
CA GLN A 98 7.67 14.36 -12.08
C GLN A 98 7.27 13.10 -12.85
N ARG A 99 7.94 12.89 -13.99
CA ARG A 99 7.89 11.63 -14.74
C ARG A 99 8.74 10.60 -14.03
N ARG A 100 8.23 9.38 -13.83
CA ARG A 100 8.91 8.32 -13.07
C ARG A 100 8.73 6.96 -13.72
N ASP A 101 9.81 6.24 -13.98
CA ASP A 101 9.80 4.78 -14.22
C ASP A 101 10.56 4.05 -13.09
N GLY A 102 10.18 2.80 -12.81
CA GLY A 102 10.78 2.02 -11.71
C GLY A 102 10.63 2.67 -10.32
N ALA A 103 9.63 3.53 -10.15
CA ALA A 103 9.26 4.10 -8.86
C ALA A 103 8.57 3.05 -7.98
N MET A 104 8.70 3.23 -6.68
CA MET A 104 8.02 2.41 -5.68
C MET A 104 6.66 3.01 -5.36
N ALA A 105 5.66 2.17 -5.09
CA ALA A 105 4.34 2.63 -4.65
C ALA A 105 3.83 1.80 -3.47
N ALA A 106 3.13 2.45 -2.53
CA ALA A 106 2.49 1.78 -1.39
C ALA A 106 1.24 2.54 -0.93
N ALA A 107 0.25 1.83 -0.38
CA ALA A 107 -0.93 2.44 0.24
C ALA A 107 -0.79 2.46 1.76
N LEU A 108 -1.02 3.62 2.38
CA LEU A 108 -0.90 3.80 3.83
C LEU A 108 -1.87 4.91 4.30
N ALA A 109 -2.59 4.67 5.39
CA ALA A 109 -3.57 5.61 5.97
C ALA A 109 -4.55 6.21 4.94
N GLY A 110 -5.04 5.40 3.99
CA GLY A 110 -5.97 5.82 2.94
C GLY A 110 -5.35 6.57 1.76
N SER A 111 -4.08 6.98 1.84
CA SER A 111 -3.32 7.65 0.78
C SER A 111 -2.43 6.67 0.00
N VAL A 112 -2.06 7.05 -1.23
CA VAL A 112 -1.12 6.29 -2.08
C VAL A 112 0.17 7.07 -2.20
N TYR A 113 1.28 6.46 -1.79
CA TYR A 113 2.61 7.07 -1.80
C TYR A 113 3.39 6.56 -3.01
N VAL A 114 4.11 7.45 -3.70
CA VAL A 114 5.03 7.13 -4.79
C VAL A 114 6.40 7.73 -4.54
N LEU A 115 7.42 6.88 -4.42
CA LEU A 115 8.76 7.25 -3.97
C LEU A 115 9.82 6.85 -5.01
N GLY A 116 10.83 7.71 -5.19
CA GLY A 116 11.99 7.41 -6.02
C GLY A 116 11.65 7.10 -7.48
N GLY A 117 12.33 6.11 -8.04
CA GLY A 117 12.33 5.77 -9.46
C GLY A 117 13.36 6.58 -10.24
N ALA A 118 13.19 6.67 -11.55
CA ALA A 118 14.07 7.45 -12.42
C ALA A 118 13.30 8.42 -13.32
N SER A 119 13.95 9.55 -13.63
CA SER A 119 13.52 10.49 -14.65
C SER A 119 14.64 10.64 -15.69
N GLY A 120 14.48 9.94 -16.82
CA GLY A 120 15.48 9.89 -17.88
C GLY A 120 16.68 9.03 -17.46
N LYS A 121 17.82 9.67 -17.18
CA LYS A 121 19.05 9.03 -16.69
C LYS A 121 19.29 9.24 -15.19
N GLN A 122 18.43 9.99 -14.50
CA GLN A 122 18.64 10.38 -13.11
C GLN A 122 17.73 9.57 -12.19
N ALA A 123 18.31 8.89 -11.20
CA ALA A 123 17.55 8.36 -10.07
C ALA A 123 17.00 9.50 -9.22
N LEU A 124 15.79 9.32 -8.68
CA LEU A 124 15.07 10.31 -7.89
C LEU A 124 15.20 10.01 -6.39
N ASN A 125 15.28 11.06 -5.57
CA ASN A 125 15.13 10.97 -4.11
C ASN A 125 13.80 11.59 -3.62
N CYS A 126 12.99 12.14 -4.51
CA CYS A 126 11.72 12.77 -4.16
C CYS A 126 10.56 11.76 -4.04
N GLY A 127 9.53 12.16 -3.29
CA GLY A 127 8.30 11.41 -3.09
C GLY A 127 7.07 12.31 -3.27
N GLU A 128 5.95 11.71 -3.65
CA GLU A 128 4.64 12.37 -3.67
C GLU A 128 3.61 11.44 -3.01
N ARG A 129 2.59 11.98 -2.34
CA ARG A 129 1.40 11.21 -1.92
C ARG A 129 0.16 11.70 -2.64
N PHE A 130 -0.70 10.79 -3.06
CA PHE A 130 -2.03 11.08 -3.56
C PHE A 130 -3.04 10.80 -2.45
N ASP A 131 -3.84 11.81 -2.10
CA ASP A 131 -4.99 11.65 -1.21
C ASP A 131 -6.26 11.45 -2.07
N PRO A 132 -6.88 10.26 -2.08
CA PRO A 132 -8.09 10.01 -2.86
C PRO A 132 -9.35 10.73 -2.36
N SER A 133 -9.33 11.31 -1.15
CA SER A 133 -10.45 12.09 -0.59
C SER A 133 -10.42 13.54 -1.08
N VAL A 134 -9.23 14.12 -1.24
CA VAL A 134 -9.01 15.46 -1.81
C VAL A 134 -8.89 15.41 -3.34
N GLY A 135 -8.40 14.29 -3.87
CA GLY A 135 -8.16 14.10 -5.30
C GLY A 135 -6.90 14.79 -5.81
N SER A 136 -5.89 15.02 -4.95
CA SER A 136 -4.68 15.79 -5.27
C SER A 136 -3.39 15.10 -4.83
N TRP A 137 -2.28 15.45 -5.49
CA TRP A 137 -0.93 15.11 -5.07
C TRP A 137 -0.34 16.14 -4.11
N GLU A 138 0.42 15.67 -3.13
CA GLU A 138 1.23 16.46 -2.21
C GLU A 138 2.69 16.00 -2.28
N VAL A 139 3.64 16.95 -2.31
CA VAL A 139 5.07 16.65 -2.34
C VAL A 139 5.55 16.27 -0.94
N LEU A 140 6.24 15.14 -0.84
CA LEU A 140 6.80 14.64 0.42
C LEU A 140 8.22 15.18 0.65
N PRO A 141 8.70 15.17 1.91
CA PRO A 141 10.12 15.35 2.20
C PRO A 141 11.00 14.41 1.35
N VAL A 142 12.15 14.92 0.90
CA VAL A 142 13.07 14.13 0.07
C VAL A 142 13.83 13.09 0.90
N MET A 143 14.09 11.94 0.29
CA MET A 143 15.01 10.93 0.80
C MET A 143 16.44 11.45 0.79
N SER A 144 17.24 10.93 1.72
CA SER A 144 18.67 11.23 1.88
C SER A 144 19.47 10.73 0.68
N GLU A 145 19.08 9.58 0.11
CA GLU A 145 19.67 9.02 -1.10
C GLU A 145 18.68 8.97 -2.26
N ARG A 146 19.21 9.01 -3.49
CA ARG A 146 18.44 8.71 -4.72
C ARG A 146 18.22 7.20 -4.78
N ARG A 147 17.05 6.76 -5.24
CA ARG A 147 16.67 5.34 -5.23
C ARG A 147 15.81 4.98 -6.45
N ALA A 148 16.41 4.27 -7.40
CA ALA A 148 15.71 3.58 -8.49
C ALA A 148 15.82 2.06 -8.29
N GLY A 149 14.79 1.28 -8.67
CA GLY A 149 14.83 -0.19 -8.51
C GLY A 149 14.92 -0.63 -7.04
N SER A 150 14.33 0.14 -6.14
CA SER A 150 14.31 -0.09 -4.69
C SER A 150 13.00 -0.76 -4.26
N MET A 151 12.89 -1.18 -2.99
CA MET A 151 11.68 -1.76 -2.41
C MET A 151 11.05 -0.80 -1.39
N LEU A 152 9.71 -0.72 -1.38
CA LEU A 152 8.94 0.05 -0.40
C LEU A 152 7.98 -0.87 0.35
N ALA A 153 8.10 -0.88 1.69
CA ALA A 153 7.24 -1.64 2.58
C ALA A 153 6.47 -0.71 3.54
N VAL A 154 5.29 -1.16 3.98
CA VAL A 154 4.50 -0.53 5.05
C VAL A 154 4.59 -1.41 6.29
N MET A 155 5.00 -0.86 7.42
CA MET A 155 5.07 -1.56 8.71
C MET A 155 4.81 -0.56 9.83
N ASP A 156 3.99 -0.92 10.83
CA ASP A 156 3.67 -0.10 12.01
C ASP A 156 3.32 1.37 11.69
N GLY A 157 2.50 1.58 10.66
CA GLY A 157 2.06 2.91 10.22
C GLY A 157 3.12 3.74 9.49
N ARG A 158 4.28 3.16 9.16
CA ARG A 158 5.43 3.83 8.55
C ARG A 158 5.79 3.22 7.20
N LEU A 159 6.45 4.02 6.36
CA LEU A 159 7.06 3.58 5.11
C LEU A 159 8.54 3.27 5.33
N TYR A 160 8.99 2.15 4.78
CA TYR A 160 10.40 1.75 4.77
C TYR A 160 10.86 1.55 3.34
N VAL A 161 11.91 2.27 2.95
CA VAL A 161 12.54 2.17 1.63
C VAL A 161 13.87 1.42 1.79
N CYS A 162 14.01 0.27 1.13
CA CYS A 162 15.13 -0.64 1.31
C CYS A 162 15.97 -0.75 0.03
N GLY A 163 17.24 -0.36 0.11
CA GLY A 163 18.22 -0.54 -0.97
C GLY A 163 17.88 0.20 -2.28
N GLY A 164 18.25 -0.40 -3.41
CA GLY A 164 18.13 0.17 -4.75
C GLY A 164 19.36 0.97 -5.20
N PHE A 165 19.30 1.60 -6.37
CA PHE A 165 20.43 2.25 -7.04
C PHE A 165 20.38 3.78 -6.94
N ASN A 166 21.47 4.42 -6.52
CA ASN A 166 21.55 5.88 -6.32
C ASN A 166 22.05 6.68 -7.54
N GLY A 167 22.37 6.01 -8.64
CA GLY A 167 22.97 6.62 -9.83
C GLY A 167 24.47 6.36 -9.94
N GLN A 168 25.12 5.83 -8.91
CA GLN A 168 26.54 5.44 -8.89
C GLN A 168 26.73 3.99 -8.42
N ALA A 169 26.06 3.60 -7.33
CA ALA A 169 26.17 2.27 -6.74
C ALA A 169 24.81 1.76 -6.24
N GLU A 170 24.74 0.46 -5.98
CA GLU A 170 23.68 -0.13 -5.17
C GLU A 170 23.82 0.31 -3.72
N THR A 171 22.70 0.62 -3.09
CA THR A 171 22.62 1.05 -1.69
C THR A 171 22.22 -0.15 -0.83
N GLN A 172 22.82 -0.26 0.35
CA GLN A 172 22.43 -1.22 1.40
C GLN A 172 21.68 -0.53 2.55
N SER A 173 21.47 0.78 2.43
CA SER A 173 20.79 1.63 3.40
C SER A 173 19.27 1.40 3.36
N VAL A 174 18.64 1.60 4.52
CA VAL A 174 17.18 1.62 4.69
C VAL A 174 16.80 3.00 5.23
N GLU A 175 15.76 3.61 4.64
CA GLU A 175 15.19 4.87 5.10
C GLU A 175 13.75 4.66 5.59
N CYS A 176 13.36 5.38 6.64
CA CYS A 176 12.02 5.30 7.22
C CYS A 176 11.34 6.67 7.15
N PHE A 177 10.08 6.70 6.69
CA PHE A 177 9.22 7.87 6.72
C PHE A 177 7.97 7.57 7.54
N SER A 178 7.67 8.44 8.51
CA SER A 178 6.41 8.43 9.24
C SER A 178 5.49 9.50 8.64
N PRO A 179 4.35 9.14 8.01
CA PRO A 179 3.25 10.08 7.99
C PRO A 179 2.84 10.37 9.44
N VAL A 180 2.40 11.61 9.67
CA VAL A 180 1.94 12.09 10.99
C VAL A 180 0.54 11.58 11.28
#